data_AF-A0A7K3WHX4-F1
#
_entry.id   AF-A0A7K3WHX4-F1
#
_cell.length_a   1.000
_cell.length_b   1.000
_cell.length_c   1.000
_cell.angle_alpha   90.00
_cell.angle_beta   90.00
_cell.angle_gamma   90.00
#
_symmetry.space_group_name_H-M   'P 1'
#
loop_
_entity.id
_entity.type
_entity.pdbx_description
1 polymer ?
#
loop_
_entity_poly.entity_id
_entity_poly.type
_entity_poly.pdbx_seq_one_letter_code
_entity_poly.pdbx_strand_id
1 'polypeptide(L)'
;MKQQLLLMAAALAMCGIVVWALSLQPEPDERVGVPPVAESGDDRLADLDLGPSTARPGAGAEPEVAWVDGGAYLAVTAPGSSSCPVGPQRVEAEGQQLTVTLGPLYPGERDCTADLGPHVTVVEVPAGLDPDRPVTVLLDGARRTLPPV
;
A
#
# COMPACT_ATOMS: atom_id res chain seq x y z
N MET A 1 58.05 -58.85 3.02
CA MET A 1 57.35 -58.04 2.00
C MET A 1 55.82 -58.05 2.14
N LYS A 2 55.25 -58.30 3.33
CA LYS A 2 53.79 -58.17 3.58
C LYS A 2 53.42 -57.07 4.58
N GLN A 3 54.42 -56.43 5.19
CA GLN A 3 54.25 -55.38 6.21
C GLN A 3 54.09 -53.95 5.64
N GLN A 4 54.23 -53.75 4.32
CA GLN A 4 54.03 -52.42 3.72
C GLN A 4 52.62 -52.21 3.13
N LEU A 5 51.77 -53.25 3.06
CA LEU A 5 50.45 -53.14 2.46
C LEU A 5 49.33 -52.81 3.46
N LEU A 6 49.54 -53.06 4.77
CA LEU A 6 48.55 -52.71 5.80
C LEU A 6 48.57 -51.23 6.22
N LEU A 7 49.67 -50.51 5.99
CA LEU A 7 49.80 -49.09 6.38
C LEU A 7 49.07 -48.12 5.41
N MET A 8 48.75 -48.56 4.18
CA MET A 8 47.99 -47.74 3.22
C MET A 8 46.46 -47.85 3.42
N ALA A 9 45.96 -48.92 4.06
CA ALA A 9 44.53 -49.12 4.26
C ALA A 9 43.94 -48.28 5.42
N ALA A 10 44.77 -47.83 6.37
CA ALA A 10 44.32 -47.05 7.51
C ALA A 10 44.12 -45.55 7.19
N ALA A 11 44.79 -45.01 6.17
CA ALA A 11 44.73 -43.58 5.84
C ALA A 11 43.48 -43.19 5.02
N LEU A 12 42.87 -44.13 4.29
CA LEU A 12 41.70 -43.85 3.44
C LEU A 12 40.35 -43.96 4.18
N ALA A 13 40.33 -44.53 5.39
CA ALA A 13 39.10 -44.65 6.18
C ALA A 13 38.81 -43.44 7.08
N MET A 14 39.82 -42.59 7.38
CA MET A 14 39.61 -41.39 8.21
C MET A 14 39.25 -40.13 7.42
N CYS A 15 39.42 -40.10 6.09
CA CYS A 15 39.03 -38.92 5.29
C CYS A 15 37.53 -38.90 4.95
N GLY A 16 36.88 -40.06 4.85
CA GLY A 16 35.47 -40.18 4.46
C GLY A 16 34.47 -39.81 5.57
N ILE A 17 34.85 -39.95 6.85
CA ILE A 17 33.95 -39.68 7.99
C ILE A 17 33.82 -38.17 8.24
N VAL A 18 34.88 -37.38 8.00
CA VAL A 18 34.87 -35.93 8.21
C VAL A 18 33.95 -35.22 7.20
N VAL A 19 33.89 -35.71 5.96
CA VAL A 19 33.03 -35.10 4.92
C VAL A 19 31.55 -35.43 5.13
N TRP A 20 31.22 -36.61 5.65
CA TRP A 20 29.82 -36.99 5.88
C TRP A 20 29.19 -36.31 7.12
N ALA A 21 30.00 -35.94 8.11
CA ALA A 21 29.52 -35.21 9.29
C ALA A 21 29.28 -33.71 9.03
N LEU A 22 29.84 -33.14 7.95
CA LEU A 22 29.72 -31.71 7.65
C LEU A 22 28.44 -31.35 6.87
N SER A 23 27.70 -32.34 6.34
CA SER A 23 26.49 -32.12 5.52
C SER A 23 25.16 -32.24 6.29
N LEU A 24 25.20 -32.36 7.62
CA LEU A 24 24.03 -32.48 8.51
C LEU A 24 24.07 -31.47 9.66
N GLN A 25 24.74 -30.33 9.49
CA GLN A 25 24.57 -29.19 10.39
C GLN A 25 23.27 -28.48 9.94
N PRO A 26 22.13 -28.61 10.65
CA PRO A 26 21.09 -27.61 10.52
C PRO A 26 21.72 -26.28 10.92
N GLU A 27 21.67 -25.30 10.03
CA GLU A 27 21.98 -23.91 10.36
C GLU A 27 21.25 -23.58 11.67
N PRO A 28 21.92 -22.97 12.67
CA PRO A 28 21.16 -22.40 13.77
C PRO A 28 20.16 -21.44 13.12
N ASP A 29 18.87 -21.69 13.35
CA ASP A 29 17.81 -20.69 13.22
C ASP A 29 18.12 -19.62 14.26
N GLU A 30 19.18 -18.86 13.97
CA GLU A 30 19.36 -17.53 14.48
C GLU A 30 18.25 -16.77 13.78
N ARG A 31 17.06 -16.84 14.41
CA ARG A 31 16.08 -15.78 14.29
C ARG A 31 16.85 -14.51 14.60
N VAL A 32 17.38 -13.90 13.54
CA VAL A 32 17.55 -12.47 13.46
C VAL A 32 16.16 -11.98 13.78
N GLY A 33 15.95 -11.67 15.06
CA GLY A 33 14.72 -11.07 15.49
C GLY A 33 14.58 -9.88 14.58
N VAL A 34 13.57 -9.91 13.70
CA VAL A 34 13.12 -8.70 13.05
C VAL A 34 12.92 -7.76 14.23
N PRO A 35 13.73 -6.68 14.36
CA PRO A 35 13.51 -5.76 15.45
C PRO A 35 12.02 -5.42 15.41
N PRO A 36 11.33 -5.30 16.55
CA PRO A 36 9.96 -4.83 16.52
C PRO A 36 9.98 -3.62 15.61
N VAL A 37 9.14 -3.61 14.57
CA VAL A 37 9.03 -2.48 13.66
C VAL A 37 8.88 -1.30 14.59
N ALA A 38 9.95 -0.53 14.77
CA ALA A 38 9.84 0.76 15.37
C ALA A 38 8.82 1.42 14.46
N GLU A 39 7.71 1.87 15.02
CA GLU A 39 6.78 2.71 14.29
C GLU A 39 7.58 3.94 13.87
N SER A 40 8.30 3.82 12.75
CA SER A 40 8.73 4.93 11.93
C SER A 40 7.43 5.49 11.42
N GLY A 41 6.79 6.30 12.27
CA GLY A 41 6.07 7.45 11.80
C GLY A 41 7.07 8.20 10.94
N ASP A 42 7.04 7.95 9.63
CA ASP A 42 7.71 8.81 8.69
C ASP A 42 7.04 10.18 8.92
N ASP A 43 7.77 11.10 9.55
CA ASP A 43 7.36 12.49 9.78
C ASP A 43 6.92 13.18 8.47
N ARG A 44 7.16 12.54 7.31
CA ARG A 44 6.66 12.90 5.99
C ARG A 44 5.13 12.85 5.83
N LEU A 45 4.39 12.17 6.71
CA LEU A 45 2.93 12.23 6.69
C LEU A 45 2.39 13.48 7.42
N ALA A 46 3.20 14.13 8.26
CA ALA A 46 2.79 15.35 8.96
C ALA A 46 2.73 16.58 8.04
N ASP A 47 3.43 16.54 6.90
CA ASP A 47 3.39 17.59 5.87
C ASP A 47 2.22 17.45 4.90
N LEU A 48 1.52 16.30 4.91
CA LEU A 48 0.27 16.13 4.18
C LEU A 48 -0.87 16.62 5.08
N ASP A 49 -1.29 17.87 4.91
CA ASP A 49 -2.51 18.39 5.55
C ASP A 49 -3.75 17.75 4.90
N LEU A 50 -4.07 16.53 5.35
CA LEU A 50 -5.22 15.76 4.86
C LEU A 50 -6.55 16.22 5.48
N GLY A 51 -6.54 17.25 6.34
CA GLY A 51 -7.70 17.64 7.13
C GLY A 51 -8.19 16.54 8.09
N PRO A 52 -9.30 16.78 8.81
CA PRO A 52 -9.86 15.78 9.73
C PRO A 52 -10.48 14.61 8.94
N SER A 53 -9.89 13.42 9.04
CA SER A 53 -10.50 12.19 8.53
C SER A 53 -11.66 11.75 9.43
N THR A 54 -12.84 11.57 8.84
CA THR A 54 -14.01 10.96 9.51
C THR A 54 -14.06 9.45 9.35
N ALA A 55 -13.05 8.83 8.71
CA ALA A 55 -13.04 7.43 8.39
C ALA A 55 -12.95 6.57 9.68
N ARG A 56 -13.98 5.76 9.92
CA ARG A 56 -13.99 4.76 10.99
C ARG A 56 -13.28 3.49 10.51
N PRO A 57 -12.24 2.98 11.19
CA PRO A 57 -11.60 1.73 10.81
C PRO A 57 -12.62 0.58 10.78
N GLY A 58 -12.71 -0.13 9.65
CA GLY A 58 -13.54 -1.34 9.50
C GLY A 58 -15.01 -1.13 9.12
N ALA A 59 -15.50 0.11 9.05
CA ALA A 59 -16.67 0.40 8.19
C ALA A 59 -16.13 0.58 6.76
N GLY A 60 -16.79 0.02 5.75
CA GLY A 60 -16.41 0.33 4.36
C GLY A 60 -16.32 1.84 4.22
N ALA A 61 -15.12 2.35 3.90
CA ALA A 61 -14.88 3.79 3.91
C ALA A 61 -15.85 4.41 2.90
N GLU A 62 -16.71 5.32 3.35
CA GLU A 62 -17.48 6.12 2.40
C GLU A 62 -16.49 6.90 1.53
N PRO A 63 -16.80 7.10 0.25
CA PRO A 63 -15.94 7.95 -0.56
C PRO A 63 -15.83 9.36 0.03
N GLU A 64 -14.60 9.87 0.04
CA GLU A 64 -14.27 11.20 0.53
C GLU A 64 -13.52 11.98 -0.54
N VAL A 65 -13.60 13.31 -0.47
CA VAL A 65 -12.80 14.21 -1.29
C VAL A 65 -12.26 15.33 -0.40
N ALA A 66 -11.02 15.75 -0.65
CA ALA A 66 -10.38 16.86 0.04
C ALA A 66 -9.53 17.68 -0.94
N TRP A 67 -9.29 18.94 -0.58
CA TRP A 67 -8.24 19.74 -1.19
C TRP A 67 -6.87 19.24 -0.75
N VAL A 68 -5.90 19.37 -1.63
CA VAL A 68 -4.48 19.17 -1.31
C VAL A 68 -3.66 20.25 -2.01
N ASP A 69 -2.47 20.51 -1.47
CA ASP A 69 -1.52 21.50 -2.02
C ASP A 69 -2.17 22.89 -2.25
N GLY A 70 -2.84 23.41 -1.22
CA GLY A 70 -3.49 24.73 -1.28
C GLY A 70 -4.58 24.86 -2.35
N GLY A 71 -5.25 23.74 -2.69
CA GLY A 71 -6.28 23.74 -3.73
C GLY A 71 -5.74 23.56 -5.15
N ALA A 72 -4.47 23.19 -5.33
CA ALA A 72 -3.93 22.83 -6.64
C ALA A 72 -4.44 21.47 -7.15
N TYR A 73 -4.78 20.56 -6.24
CA TYR A 73 -5.35 19.24 -6.58
C TYR A 73 -6.48 18.83 -5.64
N LEU A 74 -7.22 17.81 -6.06
CA LEU A 74 -8.22 17.11 -5.26
C LEU A 74 -7.72 15.70 -4.95
N ALA A 75 -7.76 15.30 -3.68
CA ALA A 75 -7.57 13.91 -3.28
C ALA A 75 -8.94 13.25 -3.13
N VAL A 76 -9.22 12.24 -3.96
CA VAL A 76 -10.44 11.43 -3.90
C VAL A 76 -10.11 10.08 -3.28
N THR A 77 -10.71 9.78 -2.13
CA THR A 77 -10.55 8.51 -1.43
C THR A 77 -11.78 7.65 -1.67
N ALA A 78 -11.61 6.41 -2.12
CA ALA A 78 -12.70 5.48 -2.35
C ALA A 78 -12.35 4.07 -1.83
N PRO A 79 -13.34 3.28 -1.38
CA PRO A 79 -13.11 1.90 -0.96
C PRO A 79 -12.84 1.01 -2.18
N GLY A 80 -11.79 0.20 -2.11
CA GLY A 80 -11.42 -0.75 -3.16
C GLY A 80 -10.57 -1.90 -2.61
N SER A 81 -10.43 -2.96 -3.41
CA SER A 81 -9.47 -4.02 -3.11
C SER A 81 -8.11 -3.63 -3.66
N SER A 82 -7.04 -4.11 -3.03
CA SER A 82 -5.67 -3.93 -3.51
C SER A 82 -5.48 -4.37 -4.97
N SER A 83 -6.20 -5.42 -5.42
CA SER A 83 -6.21 -5.86 -6.82
C SER A 83 -7.27 -5.18 -7.70
N CYS A 84 -8.29 -4.56 -7.08
CA CYS A 84 -9.39 -3.89 -7.78
C CYS A 84 -9.73 -2.54 -7.13
N PRO A 85 -8.87 -1.51 -7.30
CA PRO A 85 -9.13 -0.20 -6.75
C PRO A 85 -10.28 0.50 -7.48
N VAL A 86 -11.06 1.26 -6.73
CA VAL A 86 -12.07 2.19 -7.23
C VAL A 86 -11.51 3.60 -7.14
N GLY A 87 -11.80 4.44 -8.13
CA GLY A 87 -11.37 5.84 -8.14
C GLY A 87 -12.16 6.69 -9.12
N PRO A 88 -11.82 7.99 -9.24
CA PRO A 88 -12.53 8.92 -10.10
C PRO A 88 -12.33 8.56 -11.58
N GLN A 89 -13.44 8.33 -12.28
CA GLN A 89 -13.48 8.12 -13.74
C GLN A 89 -13.80 9.42 -14.49
N ARG A 90 -14.50 10.33 -13.81
CA ARG A 90 -14.93 11.62 -14.35
C ARG A 90 -15.01 12.63 -13.21
N VAL A 91 -14.43 13.80 -13.46
CA VAL A 91 -14.35 14.91 -12.52
C VAL A 91 -14.73 16.16 -13.31
N GLU A 92 -15.90 16.70 -13.03
CA GLU A 92 -16.48 17.79 -13.81
C GLU A 92 -16.94 18.92 -12.91
N ALA A 93 -16.82 20.15 -13.39
CA ALA A 93 -17.25 21.34 -12.68
C ALA A 93 -18.29 22.12 -13.49
N GLU A 94 -19.34 22.56 -12.81
CA GLU A 94 -20.30 23.54 -13.30
C GLU A 94 -20.40 24.67 -12.28
N GLY A 95 -19.69 25.78 -12.52
CA GLY A 95 -19.50 26.82 -11.52
C GLY A 95 -18.77 26.27 -10.28
N GLN A 96 -19.33 26.50 -9.08
CA GLN A 96 -18.79 25.97 -7.81
C GLN A 96 -19.43 24.63 -7.41
N GLN A 97 -19.95 23.86 -8.38
CA GLN A 97 -20.41 22.50 -8.18
C GLN A 97 -19.46 21.51 -8.87
N LEU A 98 -18.81 20.67 -8.07
CA LEU A 98 -17.99 19.55 -8.51
C LEU A 98 -18.84 18.28 -8.55
N THR A 99 -18.75 17.51 -9.62
CA THR A 99 -19.31 16.16 -9.71
C THR A 99 -18.18 15.17 -9.93
N VAL A 100 -18.10 14.16 -9.06
CA VAL A 100 -17.10 13.10 -9.13
C VAL A 100 -17.82 11.76 -9.29
N THR A 101 -17.58 11.12 -10.43
CA THR A 101 -18.10 9.79 -10.72
C THR A 101 -17.01 8.76 -10.48
N LEU A 102 -17.28 7.82 -9.57
CA LEU A 102 -16.36 6.74 -9.24
C LEU A 102 -16.59 5.51 -10.13
N GLY A 103 -15.53 4.73 -10.31
CA GLY A 103 -15.60 3.42 -10.96
C GLY A 103 -14.28 2.65 -10.85
N PRO A 104 -14.26 1.40 -11.34
CA PRO A 104 -13.06 0.55 -11.31
C PRO A 104 -11.92 1.19 -12.11
N LEU A 105 -10.75 1.35 -11.50
CA LEU A 105 -9.58 1.89 -12.21
C LEU A 105 -9.01 0.88 -13.24
N TYR A 106 -9.21 -0.42 -12.99
CA TYR A 106 -8.81 -1.51 -13.89
C TYR A 106 -10.05 -2.27 -14.37
N PRO A 107 -10.75 -1.77 -15.39
CA PRO A 107 -11.96 -2.42 -15.90
C PRO A 107 -11.62 -3.79 -16.51
N GLY A 108 -12.36 -4.82 -16.08
CA GLY A 108 -12.20 -6.19 -16.57
C GLY A 108 -11.36 -7.09 -15.65
N GLU A 109 -10.76 -6.54 -14.60
CA GLU A 109 -10.18 -7.33 -13.51
C GLU A 109 -11.29 -8.11 -12.79
N ARG A 110 -11.07 -9.41 -12.56
CA ARG A 110 -12.10 -10.32 -12.03
C ARG A 110 -11.71 -10.97 -10.70
N ASP A 111 -10.42 -11.00 -10.40
CA ASP A 111 -9.88 -11.63 -9.21
C ASP A 111 -9.72 -10.58 -8.08
N CYS A 112 -10.83 -9.94 -7.73
CA CYS A 112 -10.88 -9.01 -6.61
C CYS A 112 -10.88 -9.79 -5.30
N THR A 113 -9.93 -9.49 -4.42
CA THR A 113 -9.91 -10.04 -3.06
C THR A 113 -10.92 -9.29 -2.16
N ALA A 114 -11.36 -9.91 -1.06
CA ALA A 114 -12.41 -9.35 -0.19
C ALA A 114 -11.90 -8.29 0.82
N ASP A 115 -10.59 -8.06 0.90
CA ASP A 115 -9.98 -6.98 1.67
C ASP A 115 -10.27 -5.65 0.99
N LEU A 116 -11.24 -4.91 1.53
CA LEU A 116 -11.50 -3.53 1.13
C LEU A 116 -10.70 -2.57 2.00
N GLY A 117 -9.91 -1.72 1.36
CA GLY A 117 -9.18 -0.62 1.97
C GLY A 117 -9.47 0.72 1.28
N PRO A 118 -9.06 1.84 1.90
CA PRO A 118 -9.12 3.14 1.25
C PRO A 118 -8.05 3.25 0.16
N HIS A 119 -8.46 3.70 -1.03
CA HIS A 119 -7.58 4.05 -2.14
C HIS A 119 -7.70 5.53 -2.45
N VAL A 120 -6.58 6.25 -2.45
CA VAL A 120 -6.54 7.69 -2.76
C VAL A 120 -6.08 7.87 -4.19
N THR A 121 -6.83 8.65 -4.96
CA THR A 121 -6.45 9.14 -6.29
C THR A 121 -6.37 10.66 -6.24
N VAL A 122 -5.24 11.22 -6.63
CA VAL A 122 -5.07 12.68 -6.74
C VAL A 122 -5.37 13.10 -8.18
N VAL A 123 -6.23 14.08 -8.36
CA VAL A 123 -6.66 14.60 -9.67
C VAL A 123 -6.49 16.11 -9.73
N GLU A 124 -6.27 16.63 -10.93
CA GLU A 124 -6.26 18.07 -11.17
C GLU A 124 -7.63 18.69 -10.88
N VAL A 125 -7.62 19.94 -10.42
CA VAL A 125 -8.84 20.71 -10.25
C VAL A 125 -9.41 21.08 -11.62
N PRO A 126 -10.70 20.77 -11.91
CA PRO A 126 -11.31 21.17 -13.17
C PRO A 126 -11.30 22.70 -13.35
N ALA A 127 -11.09 23.14 -14.59
CA ALA A 127 -11.11 24.56 -14.92
C ALA A 127 -12.42 25.26 -14.49
N GLY A 128 -12.27 26.48 -13.97
CA GLY A 128 -13.40 27.34 -13.57
C GLY A 128 -13.87 27.16 -12.13
N LEU A 129 -13.29 26.20 -11.40
CA LEU A 129 -13.57 25.96 -9.99
C LEU A 129 -12.54 26.71 -9.13
N ASP A 130 -13.04 27.54 -8.22
CA ASP A 130 -12.23 28.44 -7.39
C ASP A 130 -12.05 27.85 -5.98
N PRO A 131 -10.82 27.48 -5.56
CA PRO A 131 -10.55 26.90 -4.25
C PRO A 131 -10.68 27.92 -3.09
N ASP A 132 -10.64 29.22 -3.37
CA ASP A 132 -10.83 30.28 -2.36
C ASP A 132 -12.32 30.45 -1.97
N ARG A 133 -13.20 29.63 -2.55
CA ARG A 133 -14.65 29.69 -2.34
C ARG A 133 -15.21 28.31 -1.97
N PRO A 134 -16.32 28.25 -1.22
CA PRO A 134 -16.95 26.97 -0.93
C PRO A 134 -17.35 26.25 -2.22
N VAL A 135 -17.09 24.95 -2.29
CA VAL A 135 -17.44 24.09 -3.43
C VAL A 135 -18.42 23.02 -2.99
N THR A 136 -19.57 22.96 -3.65
CA THR A 136 -20.49 21.83 -3.48
C THR A 136 -19.94 20.63 -4.25
N VAL A 137 -19.83 19.48 -3.60
CA VAL A 137 -19.43 18.23 -4.26
C VAL A 137 -20.58 17.24 -4.29
N LEU A 138 -20.82 16.62 -5.45
CA LEU A 138 -21.59 15.40 -5.60
C LEU A 138 -20.61 14.23 -5.81
N LEU A 139 -20.48 13.36 -4.81
CA LEU A 139 -19.59 12.20 -4.81
C LEU A 139 -20.41 10.96 -4.48
N ASP A 140 -20.51 10.05 -5.44
CA ASP A 140 -21.28 8.79 -5.31
C ASP A 140 -22.73 9.01 -4.81
N GLY A 141 -23.38 10.06 -5.31
CA GLY A 141 -24.74 10.44 -4.92
C GLY A 141 -24.85 11.18 -3.57
N ALA A 142 -23.77 11.26 -2.79
CA ALA A 142 -23.72 12.07 -1.58
C ALA A 142 -23.32 13.52 -1.89
N ARG A 143 -24.04 14.48 -1.29
CA ARG A 143 -23.70 15.91 -1.37
C ARG A 143 -22.85 16.32 -0.18
N ARG A 144 -21.70 16.94 -0.45
CA ARG A 144 -20.79 17.48 0.56
C ARG A 144 -20.34 18.90 0.18
N THR A 145 -19.69 19.61 1.09
CA THR A 145 -19.10 20.93 0.80
C THR A 145 -17.63 20.90 1.16
N LEU A 146 -16.77 21.28 0.21
CA LEU A 146 -15.38 21.57 0.49
C LEU A 146 -15.24 23.01 0.98
N PRO A 147 -14.54 23.25 2.09
CA PRO A 147 -14.27 24.61 2.56
C PRO A 147 -13.27 25.30 1.62
N PRO A 148 -13.21 26.65 1.64
CA PRO A 148 -12.12 27.39 1.02
C PRO A 148 -10.76 26.99 1.57
N VAL A 149 -9.71 27.01 0.75
CA VAL A 149 -8.30 26.78 1.12
C VAL A 149 -7.37 27.81 0.52
#